data_AF-A0A7C2RZM6-F1
#
_entry.id   AF-A0A7C2RZM6-F1
#
_cell.length_a   1.000
_cell.length_b   1.000
_cell.length_c   1.000
_cell.angle_alpha   90.00
_cell.angle_beta   90.00
_cell.angle_gamma   90.00
#
_symmetry.space_group_name_H-M   'P 1'
#
loop_
_entity.id
_entity.type
_entity.pdbx_description
1 polymer ?
#
loop_
_entity_poly.entity_id
_entity_poly.type
_entity_poly.pdbx_seq_one_letter_code
_entity_poly.pdbx_strand_id
1 'polypeptide(L)'
;IGWFGGAVVSAVNPDIHVSMSVYFRNLSELVEFSDVLNGLVKAMVFGVIISIVCCYVGLKTKGGPREIGTSVTKAVVLSFILILVFDYYITRLLILLNLD
;
A
#
# COMPACT_ATOMS: atom_id res chain seq x y z
N ILE A 1 9.55 4.78 -8.80
CA ILE A 1 9.15 3.93 -9.97
C ILE A 1 7.75 4.30 -10.45
N GLY A 2 6.72 4.32 -9.59
CA GLY A 2 5.37 4.74 -9.97
C GLY A 2 5.30 6.13 -10.62
N TRP A 3 5.90 7.15 -9.99
CA TRP A 3 5.96 8.51 -10.56
C TRP A 3 6.65 8.56 -11.93
N PHE A 4 7.73 7.80 -12.11
CA PHE A 4 8.42 7.71 -13.41
C PHE A 4 7.56 7.03 -14.47
N GLY A 5 6.83 5.96 -14.12
CA GLY A 5 5.91 5.28 -15.04
C GLY A 5 4.77 6.20 -15.49
N GLY A 6 4.15 6.94 -14.55
CA GLY A 6 3.13 7.93 -14.87
C GLY A 6 3.64 9.04 -15.78
N ALA A 7 4.86 9.51 -15.54
CA ALA A 7 5.50 10.53 -16.34
C ALA A 7 5.81 10.06 -17.78
N VAL A 8 6.32 8.82 -17.95
CA VAL A 8 6.54 8.20 -19.27
C VAL A 8 5.22 8.05 -20.03
N VAL A 9 4.15 7.57 -19.38
CA VAL A 9 2.83 7.44 -20.02
C VAL A 9 2.28 8.82 -20.42
N SER A 10 2.42 9.84 -19.56
CA SER A 10 1.98 11.20 -19.88
C SER A 10 2.74 11.86 -21.03
N ALA A 11 3.99 11.44 -21.26
CA ALA A 11 4.84 11.94 -22.34
C ALA A 11 4.62 11.20 -23.67
N VAL A 12 4.25 9.92 -23.63
CA VAL A 12 4.03 9.08 -24.83
C VAL A 12 2.60 9.22 -25.35
N ASN A 13 1.62 9.52 -24.49
CA ASN A 13 0.23 9.64 -24.91
C ASN A 13 -0.04 10.94 -25.71
N PRO A 14 -0.54 10.84 -26.96
CA PRO A 14 -0.79 11.99 -27.82
C PRO A 14 -1.97 12.87 -27.37
N ASP A 15 -2.84 12.38 -26.48
CA ASP A 15 -3.94 13.19 -25.93
C ASP A 15 -3.51 14.02 -24.71
N ILE A 16 -2.42 13.64 -24.04
CA ILE A 16 -2.00 14.25 -22.76
C ILE A 16 -0.83 15.22 -23.00
N HIS A 17 0.10 14.93 -23.91
CA HIS A 17 1.20 15.82 -24.35
C HIS A 17 1.84 16.67 -23.23
N VAL A 18 2.03 16.11 -22.03
CA VAL A 18 2.67 16.81 -20.91
C VAL A 18 4.15 16.45 -20.92
N SER A 19 5.01 17.48 -20.99
CA SER A 19 6.45 17.29 -20.86
C SER A 19 6.81 16.77 -19.46
N MET A 20 7.79 15.87 -19.39
CA MET A 20 8.27 15.26 -18.15
C MET A 20 8.60 16.30 -17.07
N SER A 21 9.13 17.46 -17.47
CA SER A 21 9.48 18.56 -16.55
C SER A 21 8.25 19.21 -15.91
N VAL A 22 7.16 19.36 -16.66
CA VAL A 22 5.90 19.92 -16.17
C VAL A 22 5.19 18.92 -15.26
N TYR A 23 5.24 17.62 -15.59
CA TYR A 23 4.71 16.55 -14.74
C TYR A 23 5.33 16.60 -13.34
N PHE A 24 6.66 16.55 -13.24
CA PHE A 24 7.34 16.57 -11.93
C PHE A 24 7.15 17.87 -11.16
N ARG A 25 7.06 19.02 -11.85
CA ARG A 25 6.80 20.31 -11.20
C ARG A 25 5.45 20.33 -10.51
N ASN A 26 4.38 19.94 -11.21
CA ASN A 26 3.05 19.84 -10.63
C ASN A 26 2.98 18.80 -9.51
N LEU A 27 3.67 17.67 -9.68
CA LEU A 27 3.70 16.61 -8.68
C LEU A 27 4.36 17.08 -7.38
N SER A 28 5.44 17.85 -7.46
CA SER A 28 6.10 18.43 -6.29
C SER A 28 5.30 19.55 -5.62
N GLU A 29 4.38 20.19 -6.34
CA GLU A 29 3.50 21.25 -5.81
C GLU A 29 2.25 20.67 -5.13
N LEU A 30 1.79 19.50 -5.58
CA LEU A 30 0.64 18.79 -5.03
C LEU A 30 0.97 17.87 -3.85
N VAL A 31 2.17 17.30 -3.80
CA VAL A 31 2.56 16.38 -2.74
C VAL A 31 3.09 17.17 -1.56
N GLU A 32 2.33 17.16 -0.46
CA GLU A 32 2.79 17.74 0.79
C GLU A 32 3.64 16.75 1.58
N PHE A 33 4.47 17.27 2.49
CA PHE A 33 5.26 16.43 3.39
C PHE A 33 4.38 15.60 4.32
N SER A 34 3.17 16.07 4.64
CA SER A 34 2.15 15.36 5.43
C SER A 34 1.75 14.05 4.74
N ASP A 35 1.49 14.08 3.42
CA ASP A 35 1.09 12.90 2.64
C ASP A 35 2.14 11.78 2.70
N VAL A 36 3.42 12.16 2.62
CA VAL A 36 4.54 11.22 2.66
C VAL A 36 4.65 10.56 4.04
N LEU A 37 4.52 11.34 5.11
CA LEU A 37 4.53 10.82 6.48
C LEU A 37 3.33 9.89 6.73
N ASN A 38 2.14 10.27 6.27
CA ASN A 38 0.93 9.46 6.39
C ASN A 38 1.07 8.12 5.65
N GLY A 39 1.65 8.14 4.45
CA GLY A 39 1.98 6.92 3.71
C GLY A 39 2.98 6.03 4.44
N LEU A 40 4.02 6.60 5.06
CA LEU A 40 5.04 5.86 5.80
C LEU A 40 4.46 5.18 7.05
N VAL A 41 3.64 5.89 7.82
CA VAL A 41 2.97 5.35 9.01
C VAL A 41 2.04 4.20 8.62
N LYS A 42 1.22 4.36 7.56
CA LYS A 42 0.38 3.28 7.03
C LYS A 42 1.19 2.05 6.64
N ALA A 43 2.29 2.24 5.91
CA ALA A 43 3.16 1.14 5.48
C ALA A 43 3.75 0.37 6.67
N MET A 44 4.18 1.06 7.73
CA MET A 44 4.68 0.43 8.95
C MET A 44 3.61 -0.44 9.62
N VAL A 45 2.38 0.07 9.74
CA VAL A 45 1.26 -0.67 10.35
C VAL A 45 0.91 -1.91 9.52
N PHE A 46 0.86 -1.82 8.20
CA PHE A 46 0.61 -2.97 7.33
C PHE A 46 1.70 -4.04 7.47
N GLY A 47 2.98 -3.65 7.58
CA GLY A 47 4.06 -4.60 7.82
C GLY A 47 3.91 -5.38 9.13
N VAL A 48 3.51 -4.70 10.21
CA VAL A 48 3.25 -5.34 11.50
C VAL A 48 2.07 -6.31 11.41
N ILE A 49 0.97 -5.92 10.77
CA ILE A 49 -0.21 -6.78 10.59
C ILE A 49 0.16 -8.04 9.80
N ILE A 50 0.86 -7.89 8.66
CA ILE A 50 1.26 -9.02 7.82
C ILE A 50 2.14 -10.00 8.61
N SER A 51 3.14 -9.49 9.33
CA SER A 51 4.06 -10.36 10.09
C SER A 51 3.31 -11.16 11.17
N ILE A 52 2.43 -10.52 11.93
CA ILE A 52 1.62 -11.19 12.97
C ILE A 52 0.69 -12.23 12.34
N VAL A 53 0.00 -11.91 11.26
CA VAL A 53 -0.93 -12.83 10.59
C VAL A 53 -0.18 -14.04 10.02
N CYS A 54 0.94 -13.81 9.34
CA CYS A 54 1.76 -14.87 8.77
C CYS A 54 2.32 -15.78 9.86
N CYS A 55 2.84 -15.23 10.96
CA CYS A 55 3.30 -16.02 12.11
C CYS A 55 2.15 -16.80 12.74
N TYR A 56 0.98 -16.18 12.91
CA TYR A 56 -0.19 -16.84 13.49
C TYR A 56 -0.64 -18.06 12.67
N VAL A 57 -0.79 -17.89 11.35
CA VAL A 57 -1.21 -18.99 10.49
C VAL A 57 -0.11 -20.04 10.36
N GLY A 58 1.16 -19.63 10.28
CA GLY A 58 2.30 -20.53 10.25
C GLY A 58 2.38 -21.43 11.49
N LEU A 59 2.27 -20.86 12.68
CA LEU A 59 2.32 -21.61 13.95
C LEU A 59 1.10 -22.53 14.16
N LYS A 60 -0.04 -22.20 13.57
CA LYS A 60 -1.28 -22.98 13.68
C LYS A 60 -1.39 -24.09 12.62
N THR A 61 -0.50 -24.08 11.62
CA THR A 61 -0.49 -25.09 10.57
C THR A 61 -0.07 -26.44 11.16
N LYS A 62 -0.92 -27.44 11.04
CA LYS A 62 -0.66 -28.82 11.50
C LYS A 62 -0.98 -29.76 10.36
N GLY A 63 0.03 -30.32 9.71
CA GLY A 63 -0.15 -31.20 8.57
C GLY A 63 1.14 -31.48 7.83
N GLY A 64 1.06 -32.35 6.83
CA GLY A 64 2.18 -32.65 5.93
C GLY A 64 2.44 -31.53 4.90
N PRO A 65 3.42 -31.71 4.00
CA PRO A 65 3.84 -30.68 3.03
C PRO A 65 2.71 -30.10 2.16
N ARG A 66 1.65 -30.88 1.90
CA ARG A 66 0.50 -30.47 1.10
C ARG A 66 -0.40 -29.44 1.80
N GLU A 67 -0.48 -29.48 3.13
CA GLU A 67 -1.30 -28.53 3.90
C GLU A 67 -0.59 -27.20 4.14
N ILE A 68 0.75 -27.17 4.02
CA ILE A 68 1.55 -25.95 4.14
C ILE A 68 1.17 -24.97 3.04
N GLY A 69 1.08 -25.41 1.78
CA GLY A 69 0.68 -24.55 0.66
C GLY A 69 -0.71 -23.94 0.85
N THR A 70 -1.68 -24.75 1.30
CA THR A 70 -3.05 -24.28 1.58
C THR A 70 -3.07 -23.25 2.71
N SER A 71 -2.24 -23.45 3.73
CA SER A 71 -2.15 -22.55 4.88
C SER A 71 -1.49 -21.22 4.51
N VAL A 72 -0.48 -21.23 3.64
CA VAL A 72 0.14 -20.01 3.10
C VAL A 72 -0.88 -19.21 2.30
N THR A 73 -1.66 -19.83 1.42
CA THR A 73 -2.70 -19.13 0.66
C THR A 73 -3.76 -18.51 1.59
N LYS A 74 -4.18 -19.26 2.62
CA LYS A 74 -5.10 -18.74 3.66
C LYS A 74 -4.50 -17.54 4.41
N ALA A 75 -3.21 -17.60 4.76
CA ALA A 75 -2.51 -16.50 5.42
C ALA A 75 -2.51 -15.23 4.55
N VAL A 76 -2.19 -15.36 3.26
CA VAL A 76 -2.14 -14.24 2.32
C VAL A 76 -3.51 -13.59 2.16
N VAL A 77 -4.57 -14.40 1.96
CA VAL A 77 -5.94 -13.87 1.84
C VAL A 77 -6.39 -13.17 3.13
N LEU A 78 -6.09 -13.76 4.29
CA LEU A 78 -6.45 -13.16 5.59
C LEU A 78 -5.70 -11.84 5.83
N SER A 79 -4.41 -11.78 5.49
CA SER A 79 -3.62 -10.56 5.52
C SER A 79 -4.22 -9.49 4.62
N PHE A 80 -4.61 -9.81 3.38
CA PHE A 80 -5.21 -8.84 2.47
C PHE A 80 -6.53 -8.26 3.00
N ILE A 81 -7.41 -9.10 3.53
CA ILE A 81 -8.68 -8.64 4.11
C ILE A 81 -8.42 -7.72 5.32
N LEU A 82 -7.49 -8.10 6.20
CA LEU A 82 -7.11 -7.27 7.36
C LEU A 82 -6.52 -5.93 6.94
N ILE A 83 -5.65 -5.91 5.93
CA ILE A 83 -5.06 -4.67 5.40
C ILE A 83 -6.16 -3.73 4.90
N LEU A 84 -7.14 -4.22 4.13
CA LEU A 84 -8.24 -3.39 3.63
C LEU A 84 -9.09 -2.81 4.76
N VAL A 85 -9.38 -3.61 5.78
CA VAL A 85 -10.14 -3.16 6.96
C VAL A 85 -9.35 -2.10 7.73
N PHE A 86 -8.07 -2.36 8.01
CA PHE A 86 -7.21 -1.41 8.72
C PHE A 86 -6.95 -0.14 7.93
N ASP A 87 -6.82 -0.20 6.60
CA ASP A 87 -6.67 0.99 5.77
C ASP A 87 -7.88 1.92 5.90
N TYR A 88 -9.10 1.37 5.92
CA TYR A 88 -10.30 2.16 6.16
C TYR A 88 -10.26 2.82 7.55
N TYR A 89 -9.90 2.08 8.60
CA TYR A 89 -9.80 2.64 9.95
C TYR A 89 -8.72 3.72 10.06
N ILE A 90 -7.53 3.48 9.51
CA ILE A 90 -6.43 4.45 9.57
C ILE A 90 -6.79 5.70 8.78
N THR A 91 -7.37 5.55 7.59
CA THR A 91 -7.81 6.70 6.77
C THR A 91 -8.89 7.50 7.47
N ARG A 92 -9.89 6.84 8.08
CA ARG A 92 -10.94 7.52 8.84
C ARG A 92 -10.40 8.20 10.09
N LEU A 93 -9.46 7.57 10.79
CA LEU A 93 -8.80 8.14 11.95
C LEU A 93 -7.99 9.38 11.55
N LEU A 94 -7.25 9.32 10.44
CA LEU A 94 -6.43 10.41 9.91
C LEU A 94 -7.28 11.64 9.59
N ILE A 95 -8.37 11.44 8.84
CA ILE A 95 -9.31 12.49 8.47
C ILE A 95 -9.98 13.10 9.71
N LEU A 96 -10.30 12.27 10.71
CA LEU A 96 -10.93 12.71 11.95
C LEU A 96 -9.95 13.45 12.89
N LEU A 97 -8.65 13.16 12.78
CA LEU A 97 -7.57 13.86 13.50
C LEU A 97 -7.15 15.19 12.87
N ASN A 98 -7.76 15.59 11.73
CA ASN A 98 -7.60 16.93 11.14
C ASN A 98 -6.14 17.27 10.80
N LEU A 99 -5.43 16.32 10.15
CA LEU A 99 -4.05 16.49 9.66
C LEU A 99 -3.98 16.69 8.12
N ASP A 100 -5.13 16.98 7.51
CA ASP A 100 -5.34 17.55 6.17
C ASP A 100 -6.23 18.80 6.29
#